data_AF-A0A1H9TLP5-F1
#
_entry.id   AF-A0A1H9TLP5-F1
#
_cell.length_a   1.000
_cell.length_b   1.000
_cell.length_c   1.000
_cell.angle_alpha   90.00
_cell.angle_beta   90.00
_cell.angle_gamma   90.00
#
_symmetry.space_group_name_H-M   'P 1'
#
loop_
_entity.id
_entity.type
_entity.pdbx_description
1 polymer ?
#
loop_
_entity_poly.entity_id
_entity_poly.type
_entity_poly.pdbx_seq_one_letter_code
_entity_poly.pdbx_strand_id
1 'polypeptide(L)'
;MKTEKDIILNVPEDCNNAPKRRFVRDFVVALFKRDLRMISEKLAEGFTFKIIGNRSVVTIDDLGKHLKTYDNAIELTIDKILSHGKYAACNGIVKSNKEEISFAYFFEFKSAGNNTLKTISEYGISDQ
;
A
#
# COMPACT_ATOMS: atom_id res chain seq x y z
N MET A 1 20.79 -12.32 12.66
CA MET A 1 20.42 -11.42 11.55
C MET A 1 19.35 -12.12 10.74
N LYS A 2 18.11 -11.61 10.70
CA LYS A 2 17.10 -12.10 9.76
C LYS A 2 17.45 -11.52 8.41
N THR A 3 17.78 -12.37 7.44
CA THR A 3 17.96 -11.99 6.04
C THR A 3 16.60 -11.49 5.55
N GLU A 4 16.45 -10.18 5.35
CA GLU A 4 15.36 -9.66 4.53
C GLU A 4 15.53 -10.29 3.15
N LYS A 5 14.59 -11.14 2.74
CA LYS A 5 14.51 -11.56 1.35
C LYS A 5 14.16 -10.32 0.54
N ASP A 6 15.02 -9.94 -0.39
CA ASP A 6 14.70 -8.88 -1.34
C ASP A 6 13.47 -9.30 -2.16
N ILE A 7 12.40 -8.52 -2.02
CA ILE A 7 11.19 -8.62 -2.84
C ILE A 7 11.53 -8.16 -4.26
N ILE A 8 11.11 -8.93 -5.28
CA ILE A 8 11.19 -8.50 -6.67
C ILE A 8 10.15 -7.39 -6.90
N LEU A 9 10.57 -6.25 -7.46
CA LEU A 9 9.71 -5.09 -7.67
C LEU A 9 9.55 -4.78 -9.16
N ASN A 10 8.32 -4.88 -9.66
CA ASN A 10 7.93 -4.46 -11.00
C ASN A 10 6.98 -3.25 -10.88
N VAL A 11 7.52 -2.03 -10.84
CA VAL A 11 6.74 -0.82 -10.52
C VAL A 11 6.91 0.27 -11.59
N PRO A 12 5.93 1.18 -11.79
CA PRO A 12 6.01 2.18 -12.85
C PRO A 12 7.15 3.19 -12.59
N GLU A 13 7.99 3.38 -13.60
CA GLU A 13 9.13 4.32 -13.56
C GLU A 13 8.74 5.75 -13.95
N ASP A 14 7.65 5.91 -14.70
CA ASP A 14 7.16 7.17 -15.27
C ASP A 14 6.63 8.18 -14.22
N CYS A 15 6.73 7.83 -12.93
CA CYS A 15 6.34 8.69 -11.80
C CYS A 15 7.26 9.90 -11.58
N ASN A 16 8.34 10.06 -12.36
CA ASN A 16 9.36 11.10 -12.16
C ASN A 16 8.85 12.54 -12.33
N ASN A 17 7.76 12.75 -13.06
CA ASN A 17 7.11 14.06 -13.21
C ASN A 17 5.81 14.20 -12.40
N ALA A 18 5.48 13.22 -11.55
CA ALA A 18 4.22 13.19 -10.79
C ALA A 18 4.47 12.81 -9.32
N PRO A 19 4.75 13.79 -8.44
CA PRO A 19 5.16 13.55 -7.06
C PRO A 19 4.21 12.64 -6.26
N LYS A 20 2.90 12.76 -6.48
CA LYS A 20 1.90 11.94 -5.78
C LYS A 20 1.86 10.49 -6.29
N ARG A 21 2.12 10.25 -7.58
CA ARG A 21 2.26 8.89 -8.13
C ARG A 21 3.50 8.20 -7.55
N ARG A 22 4.62 8.94 -7.46
CA ARG A 22 5.84 8.46 -6.79
C ARG A 22 5.57 8.11 -5.33
N PHE A 23 4.89 8.99 -4.59
CA PHE A 23 4.51 8.71 -3.21
C PHE A 23 3.70 7.41 -3.08
N VAL A 24 2.66 7.22 -3.90
CA VAL A 24 1.82 6.01 -3.84
C VAL A 24 2.64 4.76 -4.11
N ARG A 25 3.49 4.78 -5.14
CA ARG A 25 4.40 3.68 -5.46
C ARG A 25 5.26 3.31 -4.26
N ASP A 26 5.98 4.29 -3.71
CA ASP A 26 6.93 4.08 -2.62
C ASP A 26 6.21 3.63 -1.33
N PHE A 27 5.01 4.17 -1.08
CA PHE A 27 4.16 3.78 0.05
C PHE A 27 3.66 2.34 -0.05
N VAL A 28 3.19 1.92 -1.24
CA VAL A 28 2.74 0.53 -1.46
C VAL A 28 3.91 -0.45 -1.32
N VAL A 29 5.08 -0.09 -1.86
CA VAL A 29 6.30 -0.89 -1.65
C VAL A 29 6.61 -1.03 -0.15
N ALA A 30 6.51 0.05 0.63
CA ALA A 30 6.71 -0.01 2.07
C ALA A 30 5.65 -0.85 2.81
N LEU A 31 4.38 -0.82 2.39
CA LEU A 31 3.34 -1.70 2.94
C LEU A 31 3.76 -3.17 2.82
N PHE A 32 4.15 -3.61 1.63
CA PHE A 32 4.54 -5.00 1.38
C PHE A 32 5.90 -5.37 1.96
N LYS A 33 6.82 -4.41 2.11
CA LYS A 33 8.07 -4.57 2.88
C LYS A 33 7.87 -4.50 4.39
N ARG A 34 6.68 -4.12 4.87
CA ARG A 34 6.37 -3.86 6.27
C ARG A 34 7.31 -2.84 6.93
N ASP A 35 7.70 -1.81 6.19
CA ASP A 35 8.47 -0.69 6.73
C ASP A 35 7.54 0.23 7.55
N LEU A 36 7.24 -0.20 8.78
CA LEU A 36 6.31 0.49 9.68
C LEU A 36 6.78 1.91 10.05
N ARG A 37 8.09 2.15 10.00
CA ARG A 37 8.65 3.49 10.24
C ARG A 37 8.24 4.43 9.11
N MET A 38 8.50 4.07 7.85
CA MET A 38 8.13 4.91 6.72
C MET A 38 6.61 5.10 6.67
N ILE A 39 5.85 4.01 6.86
CA ILE A 39 4.39 4.05 6.85
C ILE A 39 3.88 5.06 7.89
N SER A 40 4.24 4.90 9.16
CA SER A 40 3.71 5.73 10.26
C SER A 40 4.01 7.22 10.08
N GLU A 41 5.18 7.60 9.54
CA GLU A 41 5.55 9.00 9.27
C GLU A 41 4.65 9.69 8.22
N LYS A 42 3.90 8.92 7.42
CA LYS A 42 3.01 9.45 6.37
C LYS A 42 1.54 9.45 6.77
N LEU A 43 1.17 8.92 7.93
CA LEU A 43 -0.22 8.82 8.36
C LEU A 43 -0.65 10.06 9.15
N ALA A 44 -1.90 10.48 8.94
CA ALA A 44 -2.55 11.46 9.77
C ALA A 44 -2.84 10.90 11.17
N GLU A 45 -2.90 11.78 12.17
CA GLU A 45 -3.68 11.49 13.38
C GLU A 45 -5.13 11.13 12.99
N GLY A 46 -5.66 10.06 13.58
CA GLY A 46 -6.98 9.52 13.22
C GLY A 46 -7.04 8.79 11.86
N PHE A 47 -5.89 8.38 11.31
CA PHE A 47 -5.84 7.58 10.09
C PHE A 47 -6.68 6.30 10.19
N THR A 48 -7.32 5.94 9.07
CA THR A 48 -8.13 4.72 8.94
C THR A 48 -7.71 3.89 7.74
N PHE A 49 -7.46 2.61 7.96
CA PHE A 49 -7.24 1.63 6.89
C PHE A 49 -8.48 0.74 6.77
N LYS A 50 -9.15 0.77 5.61
CA LYS A 50 -10.42 0.06 5.39
C LYS A 50 -10.18 -1.16 4.52
N ILE A 51 -10.48 -2.35 5.02
CA ILE A 51 -10.41 -3.59 4.25
C ILE A 51 -11.82 -3.87 3.75
N ILE A 52 -12.06 -3.62 2.46
CA ILE A 52 -13.43 -3.56 1.94
C ILE A 52 -14.07 -4.95 1.90
N GLY A 53 -13.33 -5.98 1.49
CA GLY A 53 -13.83 -7.36 1.43
C GLY A 53 -14.35 -7.88 2.77
N ASN A 54 -13.68 -7.51 3.87
CA ASN A 54 -14.02 -7.96 5.22
C ASN A 54 -14.78 -6.93 6.04
N ARG A 55 -15.12 -5.76 5.45
CA ARG A 55 -15.81 -4.63 6.11
C ARG A 55 -15.17 -4.21 7.43
N SER A 56 -13.85 -4.29 7.54
CA SER A 56 -13.10 -3.96 8.75
C SER A 56 -12.32 -2.67 8.60
N VAL A 57 -12.06 -2.02 9.74
CA VAL A 57 -11.24 -0.81 9.84
C VAL A 57 -10.11 -1.06 10.82
N VAL A 58 -8.89 -0.75 10.40
CA VAL A 58 -7.67 -0.93 11.16
C VAL A 58 -7.09 0.44 11.49
N THR A 59 -6.70 0.63 12.76
CA THR A 59 -6.04 1.84 13.27
C THR A 59 -4.54 1.79 12.97
N ILE A 60 -3.81 2.88 13.26
CA ILE A 60 -2.34 2.88 13.14
C ILE A 60 -1.68 1.82 14.06
N ASP A 61 -2.20 1.64 15.27
CA ASP A 61 -1.67 0.70 16.27
C ASP A 61 -1.87 -0.76 15.85
N ASP A 62 -2.93 -1.03 15.08
CA ASP A 62 -3.25 -2.37 14.60
C ASP A 62 -2.73 -2.65 13.20
N LEU A 63 -2.30 -1.63 12.44
CA LEU A 63 -1.84 -1.77 11.06
C LEU A 63 -0.68 -2.76 10.96
N GLY A 64 0.30 -2.69 11.87
CA GLY A 64 1.42 -3.62 11.89
C GLY A 64 1.01 -5.07 12.18
N LYS A 65 -0.08 -5.30 12.93
CA LYS A 65 -0.63 -6.65 13.15
C LYS A 65 -1.36 -7.14 11.91
N HIS A 66 -2.16 -6.27 11.29
CA HIS A 66 -2.85 -6.59 10.04
C HIS A 66 -1.87 -6.93 8.91
N LEU A 67 -0.80 -6.15 8.71
CA LEU A 67 0.20 -6.45 7.68
C LEU A 67 0.91 -7.80 7.89
N LYS A 68 0.92 -8.33 9.12
CA LYS A 68 1.47 -9.66 9.44
C LYS A 68 0.50 -10.82 9.15
N THR A 69 -0.77 -10.55 8.87
CA THR A 69 -1.72 -11.61 8.48
C THR A 69 -1.47 -12.08 7.05
N TYR A 70 -0.92 -11.22 6.20
CA TYR A 70 -0.44 -11.59 4.87
C TYR A 70 0.85 -12.42 4.96
N ASP A 71 1.10 -13.29 3.99
CA ASP A 71 2.39 -13.92 3.85
C ASP A 71 3.47 -12.94 3.38
N ASN A 72 4.74 -13.31 3.56
CA ASN A 72 5.85 -12.49 3.06
C ASN A 72 5.80 -12.45 1.54
N ALA A 73 5.76 -11.23 0.99
CA ALA A 73 5.78 -11.02 -0.44
C ALA A 73 7.15 -11.42 -1.04
N ILE A 74 7.12 -12.11 -2.18
CA ILE A 74 8.31 -12.47 -2.96
C ILE A 74 8.41 -11.64 -4.23
N GLU A 75 7.27 -11.20 -4.77
CA GLU A 75 7.15 -10.34 -5.94
C GLU A 75 6.00 -9.36 -5.73
N LEU A 76 6.22 -8.11 -6.09
CA LEU A 76 5.21 -7.07 -6.13
C LEU A 76 5.23 -6.39 -7.50
N THR A 77 4.09 -6.44 -8.17
CA THR A 77 3.84 -5.71 -9.40
C THR A 77 2.81 -4.62 -9.13
N ILE A 78 3.12 -3.37 -9.51
CA ILE A 78 2.16 -2.27 -9.52
C ILE A 78 1.90 -1.90 -10.98
N ASP A 79 0.70 -2.13 -11.48
CA ASP A 79 0.39 -1.93 -12.91
C ASP A 79 0.16 -0.46 -13.23
N LYS A 80 -0.71 0.19 -12.45
CA LYS A 80 -1.18 1.54 -12.71
C LYS A 80 -1.25 2.32 -11.41
N ILE A 81 -0.93 3.60 -11.52
CA ILE A 81 -1.08 4.58 -10.45
C ILE A 81 -1.73 5.81 -11.03
N LEU A 82 -2.87 6.20 -10.47
CA LEU A 82 -3.66 7.36 -10.84
C LEU A 82 -3.72 8.33 -9.67
N SER A 83 -3.77 9.63 -9.94
CA SER A 83 -3.92 10.64 -8.90
C SER A 83 -4.64 11.88 -9.41
N HIS A 84 -5.54 12.44 -8.61
CA HIS A 84 -6.21 13.71 -8.88
C HIS A 84 -6.55 14.44 -7.57
N GLY A 85 -6.11 15.69 -7.43
CA GLY A 85 -6.33 16.48 -6.22
C GLY A 85 -5.81 15.77 -4.96
N LYS A 86 -6.68 15.57 -3.97
CA LYS A 86 -6.36 14.84 -2.72
C LYS A 86 -6.58 13.32 -2.79
N TYR A 87 -6.84 12.77 -3.97
CA TYR A 87 -7.11 11.35 -4.15
C TYR A 87 -6.03 10.69 -5.01
N ALA A 88 -5.75 9.42 -4.72
CA ALA A 88 -4.98 8.56 -5.60
C ALA A 88 -5.50 7.12 -5.55
N ALA A 89 -5.14 6.34 -6.56
CA ALA A 89 -5.44 4.93 -6.60
C ALA A 89 -4.32 4.17 -7.30
N CYS A 90 -4.14 2.90 -6.94
CA CYS A 90 -3.31 1.98 -7.69
C CYS A 90 -3.90 0.59 -7.67
N ASN A 91 -3.47 -0.23 -8.62
CA ASN A 91 -3.76 -1.66 -8.63
C ASN A 91 -2.50 -2.43 -9.00
N GLY A 92 -2.52 -3.71 -8.69
CA GLY A 92 -1.41 -4.60 -9.00
C GLY A 92 -1.62 -5.99 -8.44
N ILE A 93 -0.54 -6.75 -8.40
CA ILE A 93 -0.51 -8.13 -7.94
C ILE A 93 0.64 -8.28 -6.95
N VAL A 94 0.38 -8.94 -5.83
CA VAL A 94 1.43 -9.41 -4.92
C VAL A 94 1.43 -10.92 -4.90
N LYS A 95 2.63 -11.50 -5.00
CA LYS A 95 2.83 -12.95 -4.88
C LYS A 95 3.55 -13.28 -3.60
N SER A 96 3.14 -14.38 -2.99
CA SER A 96 3.81 -15.01 -1.87
C SER A 96 4.08 -16.48 -2.20
N ASN A 97 4.62 -17.25 -1.24
CA ASN A 97 4.78 -18.70 -1.44
C ASN A 97 3.44 -19.47 -1.38
N LYS A 98 2.36 -18.85 -0.89
CA LYS A 98 1.08 -19.54 -0.67
C LYS A 98 -0.02 -19.09 -1.62
N GLU A 99 0.00 -17.83 -2.01
CA GLU A 99 -1.07 -17.23 -2.80
C GLU A 99 -0.57 -16.06 -3.64
N GLU A 100 -1.38 -15.75 -4.66
CA GLU A 100 -1.31 -14.55 -5.47
C GLU A 100 -2.56 -13.72 -5.18
N ILE A 101 -2.37 -12.43 -4.87
CA ILE A 101 -3.46 -11.51 -4.56
C ILE A 101 -3.43 -10.37 -5.57
N SER A 102 -4.51 -10.24 -6.34
CA SER A 102 -4.81 -9.04 -7.10
C SER A 102 -5.38 -7.99 -6.15
N PHE A 103 -4.75 -6.81 -6.09
CA PHE A 103 -5.15 -5.74 -5.18
C PHE A 103 -5.51 -4.44 -5.90
N ALA A 104 -6.32 -3.63 -5.23
CA ALA A 104 -6.46 -2.22 -5.52
C ALA A 104 -6.46 -1.41 -4.22
N TYR A 105 -5.74 -0.30 -4.21
CA TYR A 105 -5.73 0.66 -3.11
C TYR A 105 -6.29 2.00 -3.59
N PHE A 106 -7.14 2.60 -2.77
CA PHE A 106 -7.59 3.99 -2.90
C PHE A 106 -7.09 4.79 -1.71
N PHE A 107 -6.50 5.94 -1.99
CA PHE A 107 -5.87 6.82 -1.02
C PHE A 107 -6.61 8.16 -0.96
N GLU A 108 -6.89 8.62 0.25
CA GLU A 108 -7.29 10.01 0.51
C GLU A 108 -6.21 10.70 1.35
N PHE A 109 -5.70 11.82 0.83
CA PHE A 109 -4.73 12.69 1.50
C PHE A 109 -5.43 13.82 2.26
N LYS A 110 -4.76 14.41 3.25
CA LYS A 110 -5.27 15.59 3.97
C LYS A 110 -5.59 16.76 3.01
N SER A 111 -4.77 16.95 1.98
CA SER A 111 -4.97 17.97 0.95
C SER A 111 -4.24 17.58 -0.35
N ALA A 112 -4.48 18.31 -1.44
CA ALA A 112 -3.86 18.02 -2.74
C ALA A 112 -2.32 18.14 -2.70
N GLY A 113 -1.80 19.18 -2.03
CA GLY A 113 -0.36 19.46 -1.94
C GLY A 113 0.39 18.72 -0.83
N ASN A 114 -0.29 17.93 -0.01
CA ASN A 114 0.31 17.19 1.10
C ASN A 114 0.32 15.67 0.79
N ASN A 115 1.35 14.99 1.30
CA ASN A 115 1.51 13.54 1.25
C ASN A 115 1.14 12.83 2.57
N THR A 116 0.49 13.54 3.51
CA THR A 116 -0.12 12.93 4.70
C THR A 116 -1.44 12.23 4.34
N LEU A 117 -1.52 10.94 4.62
CA LEU A 117 -2.66 10.07 4.35
C LEU A 117 -3.70 10.12 5.46
N LYS A 118 -4.96 10.31 5.10
CA LYS A 118 -6.12 10.29 6.00
C LYS A 118 -6.80 8.92 6.00
N THR A 119 -6.96 8.33 4.82
CA THR A 119 -7.63 7.03 4.67
C THR A 119 -6.98 6.23 3.55
N ILE A 120 -6.90 4.91 3.76
CA ILE A 120 -6.67 3.93 2.70
C ILE A 120 -7.87 3.00 2.63
N SER A 121 -8.30 2.63 1.43
CA SER A 121 -9.23 1.54 1.19
C SER A 121 -8.57 0.48 0.35
N GLU A 122 -8.55 -0.74 0.86
CA GLU A 122 -7.97 -1.92 0.25
C GLU A 122 -9.06 -2.83 -0.30
N TYR A 123 -8.84 -3.26 -1.53
CA TYR A 123 -9.52 -4.37 -2.16
C TYR A 123 -8.45 -5.43 -2.44
N GLY A 124 -8.72 -6.66 -2.04
CA GLY A 124 -7.88 -7.81 -2.34
C GLY A 124 -8.77 -8.94 -2.84
N ILE A 125 -8.34 -9.59 -3.93
CA ILE A 125 -8.98 -10.75 -4.53
C ILE A 125 -7.87 -11.81 -4.65
N SER A 126 -8.09 -12.95 -4.01
CA SER A 126 -7.22 -14.11 -4.08
C SER A 126 -7.93 -15.14 -4.95
N ASP A 127 -7.21 -15.74 -5.89
CA ASP A 127 -7.72 -16.84 -6.72
C ASP A 127 -7.73 -18.11 -5.86
N GLN A 128 -8.77 -18.28 -5.05
CA GLN A 128 -9.09 -19.53 -4.38
C GLN A 128 -10.04 -20.38 -5.22
#